data_AF-A0A968YF35-F1
#
_entry.id   AF-A0A968YF35-F1
#
_cell.length_a   1.000
_cell.length_b   1.000
_cell.length_c   1.000
_cell.angle_alpha   90.00
_cell.angle_beta   90.00
_cell.angle_gamma   90.00
#
_symmetry.space_group_name_H-M   'P 1'
#
loop_
_entity.id
_entity.type
_entity.pdbx_description
1 polymer ?
#
loop_
_entity_poly.entity_id
_entity_poly.type
_entity_poly.pdbx_seq_one_letter_code
_entity_poly.pdbx_strand_id
1 'polypeptide(L)'
;MLNNRDANTPDQVIEQYLLALEKKDKHLMLQLVPGSYAADQAAEDKIDQFGGYKIQERQVNYIKPKTVFLIANVKGLYVNSDGVRKKFEDRLTIAYEGGGFLQSYQGRWCLLLGKGNVPPPEVQSAEPQTAPLKKSR
;
A
#
# COMPACT_ATOMS: atom_id res chain seq x y z
N MET A 1 5.91 -22.89 15.89
CA MET A 1 6.34 -21.48 15.97
C MET A 1 5.31 -20.65 15.22
N LEU A 2 4.51 -19.84 15.93
CA LEU A 2 3.54 -18.95 15.28
C LEU A 2 4.32 -17.84 14.57
N ASN A 3 4.35 -17.90 13.24
CA ASN A 3 4.75 -16.78 12.40
C ASN A 3 3.69 -15.68 12.56
N ASN A 4 3.82 -14.79 13.53
CA ASN A 4 3.04 -13.53 13.61
C ASN A 4 3.48 -12.60 12.46
N ARG A 5 3.17 -13.00 11.22
CA ARG A 5 3.44 -12.29 9.97
C ARG A 5 2.26 -11.43 9.52
N ASP A 6 1.27 -11.24 10.38
CA ASP A 6 0.04 -10.55 10.04
C ASP A 6 0.21 -9.05 10.29
N ALA A 7 0.48 -8.29 9.22
CA ALA A 7 0.12 -6.88 9.22
C ALA A 7 -1.41 -6.79 9.25
N ASN A 8 -1.94 -6.81 10.47
CA ASN A 8 -3.37 -6.87 10.78
C ASN A 8 -4.06 -5.53 10.52
N THR A 9 -3.31 -4.44 10.37
CA THR A 9 -3.84 -3.12 10.05
C THR A 9 -3.02 -2.40 8.97
N PRO A 10 -3.61 -1.41 8.27
CA PRO A 10 -2.88 -0.56 7.33
C PRO A 10 -1.72 0.21 7.99
N ASP A 11 -1.89 0.66 9.23
CA ASP A 11 -0.83 1.34 9.99
C ASP A 11 0.39 0.43 10.19
N GLN A 12 0.17 -0.86 10.51
CA GLN A 12 1.26 -1.82 10.67
C GLN A 12 2.04 -2.05 9.37
N VAL A 13 1.36 -2.06 8.21
CA VAL A 13 2.04 -2.13 6.91
C VAL A 13 2.96 -0.93 6.73
N ILE A 14 2.50 0.27 7.08
CA ILE A 14 3.30 1.49 6.97
C ILE A 14 4.49 1.47 7.92
N GLU A 15 4.28 1.05 9.18
CA GLU A 15 5.37 0.99 10.16
C GLU A 15 6.46 0.00 9.74
N GLN A 16 6.07 -1.17 9.24
CA GLN A 16 7.04 -2.15 8.73
C GLN A 16 7.72 -1.67 7.44
N TYR A 17 7.01 -0.97 6.57
CA TYR A 17 7.59 -0.36 5.37
C TYR A 17 8.67 0.68 5.73
N LEU A 18 8.36 1.59 6.65
CA LEU A 18 9.31 2.59 7.13
C LEU A 18 10.50 1.93 7.82
N LEU A 19 10.27 0.89 8.64
CA LEU A 19 11.33 0.12 9.28
C LEU A 19 12.25 -0.55 8.26
N ALA A 20 11.70 -1.10 7.18
CA ALA A 20 12.45 -1.71 6.10
C ALA A 20 13.33 -0.67 5.37
N LEU A 21 12.80 0.53 5.12
CA LEU A 21 13.59 1.65 4.58
C LEU A 21 14.73 2.04 5.52
N GLU A 22 14.42 2.28 6.80
CA GLU A 22 15.41 2.69 7.80
C GLU A 22 16.58 1.69 7.90
N LYS A 23 16.27 0.39 7.84
CA LYS A 23 17.26 -0.69 7.91
C LYS A 23 17.91 -1.04 6.58
N LYS A 24 17.44 -0.47 5.46
CA LYS A 24 17.79 -0.90 4.10
C LYS A 24 17.56 -2.41 3.88
N ASP A 25 16.50 -2.94 4.48
CA ASP A 25 16.22 -4.38 4.48
C ASP A 25 15.14 -4.71 3.43
N LYS A 26 15.61 -5.12 2.24
CA LYS A 26 14.74 -5.53 1.13
C LYS A 26 13.86 -6.72 1.51
N HIS A 27 14.37 -7.66 2.30
CA HIS A 27 13.62 -8.85 2.67
C HIS A 27 12.45 -8.49 3.60
N LEU A 28 12.65 -7.59 4.56
CA LEU A 28 11.56 -7.04 5.38
C LEU A 28 10.51 -6.32 4.53
N MET A 29 10.92 -5.56 3.51
CA MET A 29 9.98 -4.90 2.60
C MET A 29 9.16 -5.89 1.77
N LEU A 30 9.83 -6.92 1.21
CA LEU A 30 9.18 -7.95 0.39
C LEU A 30 8.22 -8.83 1.20
N GLN A 31 8.42 -8.99 2.50
CA GLN A 31 7.46 -9.69 3.37
C GLN A 31 6.09 -9.01 3.43
N LEU A 32 6.02 -7.70 3.15
CA LEU A 32 4.77 -6.96 3.10
C LEU A 32 4.04 -7.13 1.77
N VAL A 33 4.73 -7.62 0.74
CA VAL A 33 4.19 -7.78 -0.60
C VAL A 33 3.54 -9.16 -0.75
N PRO A 34 2.43 -9.30 -1.49
CA PRO A 34 1.90 -10.60 -1.84
C PRO A 34 2.92 -11.47 -2.61
N GLY A 35 3.04 -12.75 -2.26
CA GLY A 35 4.00 -13.64 -2.92
C GLY A 35 3.74 -13.87 -4.42
N SER A 36 2.53 -13.55 -4.90
CA SER A 36 2.14 -13.58 -6.32
C SER A 36 2.61 -12.34 -7.10
N TYR A 37 3.23 -11.37 -6.44
CA TYR A 37 3.48 -10.05 -6.98
C TYR A 37 4.99 -9.78 -7.10
N ALA A 38 5.47 -9.53 -8.31
CA ALA A 38 6.87 -9.24 -8.57
C ALA A 38 7.21 -7.81 -8.15
N ALA A 39 7.87 -7.66 -7.00
CA ALA A 39 8.22 -6.37 -6.41
C ALA A 39 9.71 -6.17 -6.13
N ASP A 40 10.58 -7.12 -6.48
CA ASP A 40 12.01 -7.06 -6.17
C ASP A 40 12.68 -5.75 -6.59
N GLN A 41 12.49 -5.36 -7.86
CA GLN A 41 13.07 -4.12 -8.38
C GLN A 41 12.47 -2.90 -7.69
N ALA A 42 11.14 -2.88 -7.50
CA ALA A 42 10.48 -1.75 -6.87
C ALA A 42 10.89 -1.57 -5.40
N ALA A 43 11.11 -2.67 -4.66
CA ALA A 43 11.61 -2.62 -3.29
C ALA A 43 13.05 -2.07 -3.23
N GLU A 44 13.88 -2.46 -4.19
CA GLU A 44 15.25 -1.96 -4.35
C GLU A 44 15.28 -0.47 -4.66
N ASP A 45 14.49 -0.03 -5.65
CA ASP A 45 14.34 1.39 -6.02
C ASP A 45 13.92 2.24 -4.80
N LYS A 46 13.02 1.73 -3.96
CA LYS A 46 12.58 2.42 -2.73
C LYS A 46 13.68 2.53 -1.69
N ILE A 47 14.43 1.46 -1.47
CA ILE A 47 15.55 1.44 -0.53
C ILE A 47 16.68 2.37 -1.01
N ASP A 48 16.95 2.42 -2.31
CA ASP A 48 17.95 3.33 -2.86
C ASP A 48 17.52 4.79 -2.75
N GLN A 49 16.23 5.05 -2.95
CA GLN A 49 15.68 6.40 -2.88
C GLN A 49 15.64 6.97 -1.46
N PHE A 50 15.23 6.17 -0.48
CA PHE A 50 14.90 6.67 0.87
C PHE A 50 15.57 5.91 2.02
N GLY A 51 16.26 4.81 1.73
CA GLY A 51 16.76 3.91 2.75
C GLY A 51 17.95 4.46 3.54
N GLY A 52 18.08 3.99 4.78
CA GLY A 52 19.18 4.36 5.68
C GLY A 52 18.97 5.64 6.47
N TYR A 53 17.78 6.23 6.41
CA TYR A 53 17.46 7.44 7.16
C TYR A 53 16.24 7.19 8.05
N LYS A 54 16.34 7.60 9.31
CA LYS A 54 15.21 7.58 10.25
C LYS A 54 14.18 8.64 9.86
N ILE A 55 12.95 8.22 9.64
CA ILE A 55 11.86 9.13 9.24
C ILE A 55 11.16 9.64 10.50
N GLN A 56 11.19 10.96 10.69
CA GLN A 56 10.67 11.69 11.85
C GLN A 56 9.46 12.57 11.46
N GLU A 57 8.72 13.04 12.46
CA GLU A 57 7.55 13.93 12.29
C GLU A 57 6.57 13.40 11.23
N ARG A 58 6.34 12.09 11.26
CA ARG A 58 5.56 11.40 10.25
C ARG A 58 4.07 11.75 10.34
N GLN A 59 3.46 11.98 9.20
CA GLN A 59 2.03 12.15 9.02
C GLN A 59 1.55 11.18 7.94
N VAL A 60 0.45 10.49 8.21
CA VAL A 60 -0.16 9.54 7.26
C VAL A 60 -1.56 10.01 6.95
N ASN A 61 -1.84 10.22 5.66
CA ASN A 61 -3.18 10.55 5.19
C ASN A 61 -3.71 9.40 4.33
N TYR A 62 -4.82 8.81 4.77
CA TYR A 62 -5.47 7.69 4.09
C TYR A 62 -6.53 8.18 3.11
N ILE A 63 -6.50 7.64 1.90
CA ILE A 63 -7.55 7.77 0.89
C ILE A 63 -8.07 6.36 0.62
N LYS A 64 -9.39 6.16 0.71
CA LYS A 64 -10.04 4.86 0.48
C LYS A 64 -10.74 4.84 -0.88
N PRO A 65 -10.04 4.48 -1.98
CA PRO A 65 -10.66 4.43 -3.31
C PRO A 65 -11.66 3.27 -3.45
N LYS A 66 -11.46 2.16 -2.72
CA LYS A 66 -12.34 0.97 -2.73
C LYS A 66 -12.37 0.30 -1.36
N THR A 67 -13.32 -0.62 -1.14
CA THR A 67 -13.47 -1.33 0.13
C THR A 67 -12.20 -2.06 0.58
N VAL A 68 -11.47 -2.66 -0.37
CA VAL A 68 -10.29 -3.50 -0.14
C VAL A 68 -8.96 -2.83 -0.49
N PHE A 69 -8.98 -1.57 -0.94
CA PHE A 69 -7.78 -0.82 -1.30
C PHE A 69 -7.71 0.49 -0.54
N LEU A 70 -6.53 0.78 -0.01
CA LEU A 70 -6.19 2.02 0.67
C LEU A 70 -4.97 2.63 0.01
N ILE A 71 -4.96 3.95 -0.08
CA ILE A 71 -3.79 4.72 -0.49
C ILE A 71 -3.34 5.49 0.74
N ALA A 72 -2.11 5.26 1.18
CA ALA A 72 -1.50 5.99 2.27
C ALA A 72 -0.49 6.99 1.70
N ASN A 73 -0.74 8.29 1.92
CA ASN A 73 0.26 9.32 1.66
C ASN A 73 1.04 9.56 2.94
N VAL A 74 2.29 9.10 2.96
CA VAL A 74 3.18 9.20 4.10
C VAL A 74 4.10 10.39 3.88
N LYS A 75 4.06 11.35 4.79
CA LYS A 75 4.92 12.53 4.81
C LYS A 75 5.76 12.52 6.06
N GLY A 76 6.97 13.04 5.99
CA GLY A 76 7.85 13.15 7.13
C GLY A 76 9.10 13.94 6.81
N LEU A 77 10.04 13.91 7.75
CA LEU A 77 11.31 14.59 7.64
C LEU A 77 12.42 13.62 8.03
N TYR A 78 13.55 13.67 7.33
CA TYR A 78 14.75 12.93 7.69
C TYR A 78 15.97 13.84 7.65
N VAL A 79 17.05 13.42 8.31
CA VAL A 79 18.34 14.10 8.27
C VAL A 79 19.27 13.25 7.43
N ASN A 80 19.84 13.81 6.37
CA ASN A 80 20.77 13.08 5.51
C ASN A 80 22.17 12.98 6.15
N SER A 81 23.11 12.32 5.48
CA SER A 81 24.50 12.18 5.93
C SER A 81 25.21 13.51 6.22
N ASP A 82 24.79 14.58 5.55
CA ASP A 82 25.38 15.91 5.68
C ASP A 82 24.76 16.74 6.81
N GLY A 83 23.84 16.15 7.59
CA GLY A 83 23.11 16.85 8.64
C GLY A 83 21.98 17.74 8.14
N VAL A 84 21.65 17.70 6.84
CA VAL A 84 20.60 18.52 6.23
C VAL A 84 19.24 17.86 6.41
N ARG A 85 18.28 18.64 6.92
CA ARG A 85 16.88 18.22 7.02
C ARG A 85 16.23 18.18 5.64
N LYS A 86 15.68 17.03 5.26
CA LYS A 86 15.01 16.78 3.98
C LYS A 86 13.57 16.32 4.21
N LYS A 87 12.71 16.60 3.23
CA LYS A 87 11.33 16.12 3.20
C LYS A 87 11.28 14.70 2.67
N PHE A 88 10.53 13.86 3.36
CA PHE A 88 10.10 12.56 2.90
C PHE A 88 8.63 12.65 2.48
N GLU A 89 8.32 12.19 1.29
CA GLU A 89 6.95 12.02 0.82
C GLU A 89 6.88 10.76 -0.03
N ASP A 90 6.02 9.83 0.35
CA ASP A 90 5.77 8.63 -0.41
C ASP A 90 4.29 8.24 -0.42
N ARG A 91 3.85 7.64 -1.51
CA ARG A 91 2.48 7.19 -1.73
C ARG A 91 2.46 5.68 -1.85
N LEU A 92 1.84 5.04 -0.88
CA LEU A 92 1.76 3.58 -0.76
C LEU A 92 0.35 3.11 -1.13
N THR A 93 0.27 2.01 -1.87
CA THR A 93 -1.00 1.32 -2.11
C THR A 93 -1.03 0.08 -1.23
N ILE A 94 -2.05 -0.03 -0.39
CA ILE A 94 -2.24 -1.12 0.56
C ILE A 94 -3.53 -1.84 0.17
N ALA A 95 -3.45 -3.16 0.02
CA ALA A 95 -4.58 -4.00 -0.34
C ALA A 95 -4.89 -4.99 0.78
N TYR A 96 -6.17 -5.29 0.98
CA TYR A 96 -6.61 -6.36 1.87
C TYR A 96 -6.75 -7.65 1.07
N GLU A 97 -5.90 -8.63 1.35
CA GLU A 97 -5.97 -9.97 0.77
C GLU A 97 -6.67 -10.92 1.73
N GLY A 98 -7.74 -11.56 1.27
CA GLY A 98 -8.33 -12.70 1.94
C GLY A 98 -9.40 -12.37 2.98
N GLY A 99 -10.31 -13.32 3.14
CA GLY A 99 -11.53 -13.23 3.92
C GLY A 99 -12.53 -14.17 3.26
N GLY A 100 -12.19 -15.47 3.24
CA GLY A 100 -13.12 -16.49 2.75
C GLY A 100 -14.34 -16.57 3.67
N PHE A 101 -15.48 -17.03 3.15
CA PHE A 101 -16.71 -17.28 3.92
C PHE A 101 -16.51 -18.24 5.12
N LEU A 102 -15.42 -19.01 5.11
CA LEU A 102 -15.03 -19.90 6.20
C LEU A 102 -14.09 -19.14 7.16
N GLN A 103 -14.49 -19.04 8.42
CA GLN A 103 -13.84 -18.33 9.54
C GLN A 103 -12.35 -18.66 9.81
N SER A 104 -11.71 -19.53 9.01
CA SER A 104 -10.35 -20.04 9.22
C SER A 104 -9.24 -19.26 8.51
N TYR A 105 -9.55 -18.39 7.54
CA TYR A 105 -8.56 -17.51 6.92
C TYR A 105 -8.80 -16.05 7.34
N GLN A 106 -8.04 -15.59 8.33
CA GLN A 106 -7.92 -14.17 8.62
C GLN A 106 -7.27 -13.50 7.42
N GLY A 107 -7.91 -12.47 6.88
CA GLY A 107 -7.30 -11.66 5.83
C GLY A 107 -6.16 -10.81 6.36
N ARG A 108 -5.31 -10.34 5.46
CA ARG A 108 -4.12 -9.57 5.80
C ARG A 108 -4.00 -8.32 4.93
N TRP A 109 -3.46 -7.24 5.50
CA TRP A 109 -3.10 -6.07 4.72
C TRP A 109 -1.71 -6.25 4.11
N CYS A 110 -1.60 -5.95 2.82
CA CYS A 110 -0.37 -6.12 2.04
C CYS A 110 -0.02 -4.82 1.32
N LEU A 111 1.26 -4.61 1.08
CA LEU A 111 1.81 -3.50 0.31
C LEU A 111 1.91 -3.89 -1.18
N LEU A 112 1.45 -3.02 -2.06
CA LEU A 112 1.64 -3.15 -3.51
C LEU A 112 2.75 -2.20 -3.96
N LEU A 113 3.87 -2.77 -4.46
CA LEU A 113 5.06 -2.03 -4.89
C LEU A 113 5.34 -2.16 -6.39
N GLY A 114 5.51 -1.03 -7.07
CA GLY A 114 5.83 -0.99 -8.50
C GLY A 114 4.61 -1.13 -9.41
N LYS A 115 4.83 -1.50 -10.68
CA LYS A 115 3.79 -1.62 -11.72
C LYS A 115 3.02 -2.94 -11.65
N GLY A 116 3.00 -3.65 -10.54
CA GLY A 116 2.14 -4.83 -10.50
C GLY A 116 0.68 -4.36 -10.53
N ASN A 117 -0.13 -5.00 -11.37
CA ASN A 117 -1.50 -4.61 -11.68
C ASN A 117 -2.29 -4.25 -10.42
N VAL A 118 -2.40 -2.94 -10.13
CA VAL A 118 -3.60 -2.43 -9.47
C VAL A 118 -4.67 -2.65 -10.53
N PRO A 119 -5.63 -3.58 -10.35
CA PRO A 119 -6.70 -3.71 -11.32
C PRO A 119 -7.30 -2.32 -11.47
N PRO A 120 -7.44 -1.82 -12.71
CA PRO A 120 -8.06 -0.52 -12.92
C PRO A 120 -9.36 -0.49 -12.12
N PRO A 121 -9.75 0.65 -11.54
CA PRO A 121 -11.04 0.73 -10.89
C PRO A 121 -12.04 0.18 -11.90
N GLU A 122 -12.67 -0.96 -11.60
CA GLU A 122 -13.87 -1.39 -12.33
C GLU A 122 -14.74 -0.16 -12.43
N VAL A 123 -14.72 0.43 -13.62
CA VAL A 123 -15.70 1.40 -14.03
C VAL A 123 -16.96 0.55 -14.00
N GLN A 124 -17.75 0.68 -12.94
CA GLN A 124 -19.14 0.31 -13.02
C GLN A 124 -19.64 1.12 -14.21
N SER A 125 -19.78 0.47 -15.37
CA SER A 125 -20.54 1.03 -16.47
C SER A 125 -21.87 1.37 -15.85
N ALA A 126 -22.11 2.67 -15.65
CA ALA A 126 -23.42 3.14 -15.26
C ALA A 126 -24.39 2.50 -16.27
N GLU A 127 -25.32 1.70 -15.76
CA GLU A 127 -26.43 1.19 -16.56
C GLU A 127 -26.94 2.36 -17.41
N PRO A 128 -27.04 2.20 -18.74
CA PRO A 128 -27.65 3.25 -19.54
C PRO A 128 -29.08 3.42 -19.01
N GLN A 129 -29.35 4.59 -18.44
CA GLN A 129 -30.72 4.96 -18.06
C GLN A 129 -31.58 4.85 -19.32
N THR A 130 -32.38 3.79 -19.41
CA THR A 130 -33.40 3.66 -20.43
C THR A 130 -34.36 4.84 -20.29
N ALA A 131 -34.26 5.78 -21.22
CA ALA A 131 -35.19 6.88 -21.36
C ALA A 131 -36.62 6.32 -21.52
N PRO A 132 -37.65 6.94 -20.90
CA PRO A 132 -39.01 6.48 -21.05
C PRO A 132 -39.49 6.71 -22.49
N LEU A 133 -40.01 5.65 -23.11
CA LEU A 133 -40.67 5.70 -24.40
C LEU A 133 -41.86 6.67 -24.33
N LYS A 134 -41.78 7.77 -25.07
CA LYS A 134 -42.93 8.64 -25.37
C LYS A 134 -43.91 7.82 -26.23
N LYS A 135 -45.05 7.44 -25.66
CA LYS A 135 -46.21 6.97 -26.44
C LYS A 135 -46.82 8.20 -27.12
N SER A 136 -46.67 8.29 -28.43
CA SER A 136 -47.52 9.17 -29.25
C SER A 136 -48.82 8.43 -29.58
N ARG A 137 -49.95 9.05 -29.28
CA ARG A 137 -51.24 8.86 -29.95
C ARG A 137 -51.76 10.24 -30.32
#